data_AF-A0AAV0Y553-F1
#
_entry.id   AF-A0AAV0Y553-F1
#
_cell.length_a   1.000
_cell.length_b   1.000
_cell.length_c   1.000
_cell.angle_alpha   90.00
_cell.angle_beta   90.00
_cell.angle_gamma   90.00
#
_symmetry.space_group_name_H-M   'P 1'
#
loop_
_entity.id
_entity.type
_entity.pdbx_description
1 polymer ?
#
loop_
_entity_poly.entity_id
_entity_poly.type
_entity_poly.pdbx_seq_one_letter_code
_entity_poly.pdbx_strand_id
1 'polypeptide(L)'
;MSDSEMIDCEKLKNKKCKRMCSYRQEWEQSYPFLKRVDTNVHKAFCNVCMKSFMISHGGLNDVKRHISVPEHLRGERARKNTQTLQQFLKRDVLTTVEEKVIAAELTNVYHSLNHNMSYNSIDCDSKLSPVIFNDSQIASKISLGRTKASCLIYNVLAPASIEEIVEKLRLGVFYSISTDASNHGHIKLFPIIVRFYSPDNGISTCLLDFYEDPDEKAIDIYSNIKNRIKALGLDFTNVSAYSADNANVNFGKNNSVYKLLFQDNANILPAGCSAHMVHNVIRHAMEKCEFDVENLVLKVYGHLSYHAQRVQTLKEHFADAGIEYQNIIRHVKTRWLSLHPAIGKILPGFPALKSYFMSLGDNCPVALGKYFNENHAKKTECFLGFLDNTLKIFQNVIMFLEKDNALSCETFNISTDLRLKIEQRINDKFFGFICTNSLTSFSIDEQESIKIVLVTWYKNALKYLDDHFNFSEDNNLATMRMFALENTFIYKDLSMCCEKLSLTKLIDMDELYNEFCSIKETLDKIIEERKQTHSSNEKKTIYETWHELFRHLNIPNLLKIFQFIVSIPCSNAAAERAFSLCGNAWTDSRNRLSVEHVKAELQVKINFQYNCKDFYDYVIKNKKLLKCDKSQEKVLFQK
;
A
#
# COMPACT_ATOMS: atom_id res chain seq x y z
N MET A 1 16.69 -89.66 -57.34
CA MET A 1 17.08 -89.54 -58.76
C MET A 1 18.09 -88.43 -58.85
N SER A 2 19.20 -88.72 -59.50
CA SER A 2 20.43 -87.92 -59.57
C SER A 2 20.48 -87.08 -60.86
N ASP A 3 21.69 -86.58 -61.19
CA ASP A 3 22.12 -86.05 -62.50
C ASP A 3 21.69 -84.58 -62.75
N SER A 4 22.43 -83.70 -63.46
CA SER A 4 23.86 -83.53 -63.83
C SER A 4 24.00 -82.11 -64.47
N GLU A 5 25.13 -81.40 -64.64
CA GLU A 5 26.53 -81.50 -64.17
C GLU A 5 27.27 -80.14 -64.40
N MET A 6 28.63 -80.15 -64.40
CA MET A 6 29.55 -79.20 -65.08
C MET A 6 29.84 -77.77 -64.52
N ILE A 7 31.08 -77.64 -64.01
CA ILE A 7 32.17 -76.75 -64.49
C ILE A 7 32.00 -75.21 -64.41
N ASP A 8 32.69 -74.66 -63.40
CA ASP A 8 33.67 -73.55 -63.42
C ASP A 8 33.79 -72.61 -64.65
N CYS A 9 33.61 -71.29 -64.43
CA CYS A 9 34.60 -70.24 -64.80
C CYS A 9 34.15 -68.79 -64.48
N GLU A 10 34.97 -68.12 -63.67
CA GLU A 10 35.38 -66.70 -63.71
C GLU A 10 34.50 -65.53 -64.26
N LYS A 11 34.51 -64.44 -63.47
CA LYS A 11 34.53 -63.01 -63.85
C LYS A 11 33.25 -62.31 -64.38
N LEU A 12 32.39 -61.89 -63.43
CA LEU A 12 31.71 -60.58 -63.51
C LEU A 12 31.84 -59.75 -62.21
N LYS A 13 33.00 -59.07 -62.13
CA LYS A 13 33.32 -57.81 -61.39
C LYS A 13 32.49 -57.43 -60.14
N ASN A 14 33.18 -57.45 -59.00
CA ASN A 14 32.83 -56.73 -57.75
C ASN A 14 32.36 -55.28 -58.01
N LYS A 15 31.05 -55.03 -57.95
CA LYS A 15 30.51 -53.69 -57.66
C LYS A 15 30.60 -53.46 -56.14
N LYS A 16 31.57 -52.67 -55.68
CA LYS A 16 31.62 -52.22 -54.28
C LYS A 16 30.28 -51.56 -53.92
N CYS A 17 29.52 -52.19 -53.03
CA CYS A 17 28.29 -51.60 -52.49
C CYS A 17 28.68 -50.30 -51.74
N LYS A 18 28.28 -49.14 -52.27
CA LYS A 18 28.63 -47.85 -51.66
C LYS A 18 27.91 -47.73 -50.32
N ARG A 19 28.67 -47.79 -49.23
CA ARG A 19 28.18 -47.65 -47.85
C ARG A 19 27.46 -46.31 -47.71
N MET A 20 26.15 -46.33 -47.54
CA MET A 20 25.34 -45.11 -47.44
C MET A 20 25.64 -44.37 -46.13
N CYS A 21 25.77 -43.05 -46.19
CA CYS A 21 25.96 -42.22 -45.00
C CYS A 21 24.61 -41.93 -44.33
N SER A 22 24.60 -41.96 -43.00
CA SER A 22 23.45 -41.56 -42.16
C SER A 22 23.76 -40.27 -41.42
N TYR A 23 22.71 -39.52 -41.04
CA TYR A 23 22.81 -38.29 -40.28
C TYR A 23 23.45 -38.54 -38.92
N ARG A 24 24.36 -37.64 -38.50
CA ARG A 24 24.95 -37.63 -37.16
C ARG A 24 24.60 -36.34 -36.45
N GLN A 25 24.09 -36.44 -35.24
CA GLN A 25 23.68 -35.29 -34.43
C GLN A 25 24.85 -34.35 -34.08
N GLU A 26 26.07 -34.89 -34.01
CA GLU A 26 27.34 -34.15 -33.93
C GLU A 26 27.46 -33.02 -34.97
N TRP A 27 26.88 -33.20 -36.17
CA TRP A 27 26.96 -32.20 -37.24
C TRP A 27 26.24 -30.89 -36.89
N GLU A 28 25.28 -30.92 -35.96
CA GLU A 28 24.56 -29.72 -35.50
C GLU A 28 25.46 -28.76 -34.70
N GLN A 29 26.57 -29.25 -34.13
CA GLN A 29 27.56 -28.40 -33.46
C GLN A 29 28.34 -27.54 -34.47
N SER A 30 28.73 -28.13 -35.61
CA SER A 30 29.45 -27.41 -36.69
C SER A 30 28.51 -26.66 -37.65
N TYR A 31 27.24 -27.08 -37.74
CA TYR A 31 26.25 -26.52 -38.66
C TYR A 31 24.88 -26.36 -37.95
N PRO A 32 24.68 -25.34 -37.09
CA PRO A 32 23.48 -25.21 -36.26
C PRO A 32 22.14 -25.06 -37.03
N PHE A 33 22.19 -24.79 -38.33
CA PHE A 33 21.01 -24.76 -39.19
C PHE A 33 20.49 -26.15 -39.60
N LEU A 34 21.25 -27.21 -39.36
CA LEU A 34 20.87 -28.59 -39.69
C LEU A 34 20.02 -29.21 -38.59
N LYS A 35 19.06 -30.04 -39.01
CA LYS A 35 18.25 -30.90 -38.14
C LYS A 35 18.08 -32.28 -38.76
N ARG A 36 17.97 -33.28 -37.90
CA ARG A 36 17.56 -34.65 -38.25
C ARG A 36 16.20 -34.65 -38.94
N VAL A 37 16.00 -35.57 -39.89
CA VAL A 37 14.68 -35.94 -40.41
C VAL A 37 14.30 -37.28 -39.79
N ASP A 38 13.32 -37.30 -38.89
CA ASP A 38 13.01 -38.51 -38.09
C ASP A 38 12.52 -39.68 -38.95
N THR A 39 11.83 -39.38 -40.05
CA THR A 39 11.34 -40.36 -41.02
C THR A 39 12.40 -40.89 -41.99
N ASN A 40 13.61 -40.32 -42.04
CA ASN A 40 14.66 -40.79 -42.94
C ASN A 40 16.08 -40.41 -42.49
N VAL A 41 16.83 -41.39 -41.98
CA VAL A 41 18.22 -41.21 -41.50
C VAL A 41 19.22 -40.83 -42.59
N HIS A 42 18.88 -40.95 -43.88
CA HIS A 42 19.71 -40.55 -45.02
C HIS A 42 19.33 -39.17 -45.59
N LYS A 43 18.44 -38.45 -44.92
CA LYS A 43 18.12 -37.05 -45.20
C LYS A 43 18.50 -36.14 -44.04
N ALA A 44 18.77 -34.89 -44.39
CA ALA A 44 19.00 -33.82 -43.45
C ALA A 44 18.07 -32.63 -43.78
N PHE A 45 17.55 -31.96 -42.76
CA PHE A 45 16.71 -30.77 -42.93
C PHE A 45 17.54 -29.50 -42.71
N CYS A 46 17.36 -28.50 -43.55
CA CYS A 46 18.03 -27.20 -43.43
C CYS A 46 17.03 -26.12 -43.01
N ASN A 47 17.19 -25.57 -41.80
CA ASN A 47 16.38 -24.48 -41.27
C ASN A 47 16.60 -23.13 -42.00
N VAL A 48 17.65 -22.99 -42.82
CA VAL A 48 17.86 -21.81 -43.68
C VAL A 48 17.02 -21.93 -44.96
N CYS A 49 16.97 -23.12 -45.55
CA CYS A 49 16.29 -23.38 -46.83
C CYS A 49 14.85 -23.89 -46.67
N MET A 50 14.44 -24.27 -45.46
CA MET A 50 13.16 -24.93 -45.13
C MET A 50 12.87 -26.18 -45.97
N LYS A 51 13.93 -26.93 -46.35
CA LYS A 51 13.86 -28.12 -47.21
C LYS A 51 14.72 -29.25 -46.65
N SER A 52 14.34 -30.50 -46.94
CA SER A 52 15.19 -31.67 -46.71
C SER A 52 15.98 -32.05 -47.96
N PHE A 53 17.20 -32.54 -47.79
CA PHE A 53 18.07 -33.01 -48.87
C PHE A 53 18.75 -34.34 -48.50
N MET A 54 19.18 -35.11 -49.50
CA MET A 54 19.87 -36.39 -49.27
C MET A 54 21.34 -36.19 -48.92
N ILE A 55 21.79 -36.98 -47.94
CA ILE A 55 23.19 -37.07 -47.47
C ILE A 55 23.77 -38.48 -47.67
N SER A 56 23.02 -39.39 -48.29
CA SER A 56 23.33 -40.82 -48.47
C SER A 56 24.67 -41.09 -49.19
N HIS A 57 25.13 -40.17 -50.03
CA HIS A 57 26.23 -40.42 -50.97
C HIS A 57 27.57 -39.81 -50.55
N GLY A 58 27.56 -38.67 -49.86
CA GLY A 58 28.76 -37.95 -49.42
C GLY A 58 28.71 -37.45 -47.98
N GLY A 59 27.60 -37.63 -47.25
CA GLY A 59 27.48 -37.26 -45.84
C GLY A 59 27.76 -35.78 -45.59
N LEU A 60 28.82 -35.48 -44.85
CA LEU A 60 29.27 -34.12 -44.59
C LEU A 60 29.63 -33.33 -45.87
N ASN A 61 30.04 -34.01 -46.94
CA ASN A 61 30.32 -33.35 -48.23
C ASN A 61 29.02 -32.94 -48.94
N ASP A 62 27.91 -33.66 -48.74
CA ASP A 62 26.60 -33.23 -49.23
C ASP A 62 26.10 -32.01 -48.44
N VAL A 63 26.38 -31.95 -47.13
CA VAL A 63 26.15 -30.74 -46.32
C VAL A 63 26.94 -29.55 -46.85
N LYS A 64 28.26 -29.70 -47.08
CA LYS A 64 29.10 -28.62 -47.63
C LYS A 64 28.63 -28.16 -49.01
N ARG A 65 28.21 -29.10 -49.88
CA ARG A 65 27.62 -28.81 -51.19
C ARG A 65 26.26 -28.12 -51.09
N HIS A 66 25.46 -28.42 -50.06
CA HIS A 66 24.21 -27.70 -49.81
C HIS A 66 24.45 -26.24 -49.41
N ILE A 67 25.49 -25.96 -48.60
CA ILE A 67 25.80 -24.58 -48.17
C ILE A 67 26.16 -23.67 -49.36
N SER A 68 26.83 -24.21 -50.38
CA SER A 68 27.24 -23.43 -51.55
C SER A 68 26.14 -23.18 -52.60
N VAL A 69 24.91 -23.70 -52.42
CA VAL A 69 23.84 -23.45 -53.41
C VAL A 69 23.27 -22.04 -53.29
N PRO A 70 22.86 -21.38 -54.40
CA PRO A 70 22.34 -20.01 -54.38
C PRO A 70 21.06 -19.80 -53.54
N GLU A 71 20.29 -20.85 -53.26
CA GLU A 71 19.15 -20.79 -52.34
C GLU A 71 19.61 -20.62 -50.89
N HIS A 72 20.58 -21.43 -50.45
CA HIS A 72 21.12 -21.37 -49.09
C HIS A 72 21.84 -20.04 -48.83
N LEU A 73 22.67 -19.60 -49.78
CA LEU A 73 23.37 -18.31 -49.70
C LEU A 73 22.42 -17.10 -49.66
N ARG A 74 21.23 -17.18 -50.28
CA ARG A 74 20.18 -16.15 -50.16
C ARG A 74 19.48 -16.20 -48.80
N GLY A 75 19.17 -17.40 -48.30
CA GLY A 75 18.58 -17.57 -46.96
C GLY A 75 19.50 -17.11 -45.82
N GLU A 76 20.81 -17.37 -45.92
CA GLU A 76 21.85 -16.86 -45.01
C GLU A 76 21.87 -15.32 -44.99
N ARG A 77 21.89 -14.68 -46.16
CA ARG A 77 21.87 -13.20 -46.26
C ARG A 77 20.58 -12.61 -45.67
N ALA A 78 19.42 -13.21 -45.95
CA ALA A 78 18.16 -12.80 -45.35
C ALA A 78 18.19 -12.94 -43.82
N ARG A 79 18.72 -14.04 -43.29
CA ARG A 79 18.83 -14.26 -41.83
C ARG A 79 19.77 -13.27 -41.14
N LYS A 80 20.90 -12.91 -41.75
CA LYS A 80 21.80 -11.87 -41.19
C LYS A 80 21.10 -10.51 -41.08
N ASN A 81 20.24 -10.16 -42.05
CA ASN A 81 19.39 -8.97 -41.98
C ASN A 81 18.19 -9.12 -41.01
N THR A 82 17.90 -10.33 -40.51
CA THR A 82 16.80 -10.60 -39.56
C THR A 82 17.28 -10.69 -38.11
N GLN A 83 18.56 -10.99 -37.86
CA GLN A 83 19.12 -11.11 -36.51
C GLN A 83 19.06 -9.79 -35.71
N THR A 84 19.21 -8.65 -36.38
CA THR A 84 19.02 -7.31 -35.78
C THR A 84 17.57 -7.02 -35.39
N LEU A 85 16.59 -7.65 -36.03
CA LEU A 85 15.16 -7.56 -35.68
C LEU A 85 14.75 -8.47 -34.51
N GLN A 86 15.46 -9.58 -34.29
CA GLN A 86 15.12 -10.53 -33.22
C GLN A 86 15.45 -10.02 -31.81
N GLN A 87 16.40 -9.10 -31.65
CA GLN A 87 16.70 -8.49 -30.34
C GLN A 87 15.65 -7.47 -29.89
N PHE A 88 14.78 -6.99 -30.79
CA PHE A 88 13.69 -6.06 -30.47
C PHE A 88 12.31 -6.73 -30.33
N LEU A 89 12.21 -8.04 -30.53
CA LEU A 89 10.95 -8.79 -30.51
C LEU A 89 10.93 -9.88 -29.43
N LYS A 90 10.94 -9.45 -28.17
CA LYS A 90 10.07 -10.12 -27.19
C LYS A 90 8.65 -10.03 -27.77
N ARG A 91 8.01 -11.19 -28.02
CA ARG A 91 6.63 -11.23 -28.50
C ARG A 91 5.67 -10.94 -27.36
N ASP A 92 5.65 -9.68 -26.94
CA ASP A 92 4.43 -9.11 -26.39
C ASP A 92 3.32 -9.17 -27.46
N VAL A 93 2.07 -9.18 -27.00
CA VAL A 93 0.89 -9.30 -27.86
C VAL A 93 0.95 -8.25 -28.98
N LEU A 94 0.76 -8.68 -30.23
CA LEU A 94 0.72 -7.79 -31.41
C LEU A 94 -0.43 -6.79 -31.25
N THR A 95 -0.14 -5.66 -30.61
CA THR A 95 -1.06 -4.54 -30.41
C THR A 95 -1.10 -3.69 -31.66
N THR A 96 -2.30 -3.52 -32.20
CA THR A 96 -2.60 -2.60 -33.29
C THR A 96 -2.25 -1.16 -32.92
N VAL A 97 -2.11 -0.28 -33.92
CA VAL A 97 -1.88 1.15 -33.65
C VAL A 97 -3.08 1.72 -32.88
N GLU A 98 -4.27 1.26 -33.18
CA GLU A 98 -5.53 1.63 -32.54
C GLU A 98 -5.55 1.23 -31.05
N GLU A 99 -5.12 0.01 -30.70
CA GLU A 99 -4.99 -0.42 -29.30
C GLU A 99 -3.93 0.39 -28.55
N LYS A 100 -2.84 0.81 -29.21
CA LYS A 100 -1.82 1.69 -28.60
C LYS A 100 -2.33 3.12 -28.40
N VAL A 101 -3.20 3.62 -29.28
CA VAL A 101 -3.90 4.90 -29.07
C VAL A 101 -4.83 4.82 -27.88
N ILE A 102 -5.67 3.77 -27.78
CA ILE A 102 -6.56 3.55 -26.62
C ILE A 102 -5.73 3.45 -25.32
N ALA A 103 -4.63 2.69 -25.33
CA ALA A 103 -3.75 2.58 -24.18
C ALA A 103 -3.11 3.91 -23.77
N ALA A 104 -2.67 4.71 -24.75
CA ALA A 104 -2.12 6.05 -24.50
C ALA A 104 -3.18 7.00 -23.93
N GLU A 105 -4.42 6.97 -24.45
CA GLU A 105 -5.51 7.80 -23.95
C GLU A 105 -5.93 7.44 -22.52
N LEU A 106 -6.15 6.14 -22.24
CA LEU A 106 -6.45 5.66 -20.88
C LEU A 106 -5.31 5.98 -19.90
N THR A 107 -4.06 5.87 -20.34
CA THR A 107 -2.88 6.21 -19.51
C THR A 107 -2.76 7.71 -19.28
N ASN A 108 -3.03 8.55 -20.27
CA ASN A 108 -3.03 10.01 -20.12
C ASN A 108 -4.12 10.47 -19.15
N VAL A 109 -5.31 9.84 -19.18
CA VAL A 109 -6.36 10.06 -18.17
C VAL A 109 -5.85 9.67 -16.78
N TYR A 110 -5.32 8.45 -16.61
CA TYR A 110 -4.81 7.97 -15.33
C TYR A 110 -3.69 8.84 -14.76
N HIS A 111 -2.73 9.24 -15.60
CA HIS A 111 -1.66 10.18 -15.28
C HIS A 111 -2.22 11.52 -14.78
N SER A 112 -3.19 12.08 -15.51
CA SER A 112 -3.85 13.34 -15.14
C SER A 112 -4.51 13.28 -13.77
N LEU A 113 -5.19 12.17 -13.46
CA LEU A 113 -5.80 11.96 -12.14
C LEU A 113 -4.76 11.80 -11.03
N ASN A 114 -3.70 11.02 -11.27
CA ASN A 114 -2.63 10.82 -10.29
C ASN A 114 -1.93 12.13 -9.91
N HIS A 115 -1.67 13.00 -10.90
CA HIS A 115 -1.00 14.29 -10.69
C HIS A 115 -1.96 15.48 -10.48
N ASN A 116 -3.27 15.23 -10.32
CA ASN A 116 -4.32 16.24 -10.11
C ASN A 116 -4.38 17.33 -11.21
N MET A 117 -4.06 16.98 -12.46
CA MET A 117 -4.10 17.91 -13.59
C MET A 117 -5.55 18.29 -13.93
N SER A 118 -5.76 19.54 -14.38
CA SER A 118 -7.09 19.97 -14.82
C SER A 118 -7.47 19.32 -16.15
N TYR A 119 -8.76 19.09 -16.37
CA TYR A 119 -9.27 18.64 -17.68
C TYR A 119 -8.89 19.59 -18.82
N ASN A 120 -8.73 20.90 -18.54
CA ASN A 120 -8.24 21.86 -19.53
C ASN A 120 -6.80 21.59 -19.96
N SER A 121 -5.96 21.02 -19.08
CA SER A 121 -4.62 20.51 -19.47
C SER A 121 -4.77 19.40 -20.47
N ILE A 122 -5.56 18.36 -20.16
CA ILE A 122 -5.79 17.20 -21.04
C ILE A 122 -6.23 17.62 -22.45
N ASP A 123 -7.13 18.61 -22.54
CA ASP A 123 -7.61 19.18 -23.81
C ASP A 123 -6.50 19.89 -24.61
N CYS A 124 -5.59 20.57 -23.91
CA CYS A 124 -4.42 21.23 -24.49
C CYS A 124 -3.37 20.19 -24.92
N ASP A 125 -3.03 19.27 -24.04
CA ASP A 125 -2.05 18.20 -24.24
C ASP A 125 -2.44 17.29 -25.42
N SER A 126 -3.73 16.96 -25.56
CA SER A 126 -4.27 16.23 -26.71
C SER A 126 -4.13 16.98 -28.04
N LYS A 127 -4.24 18.32 -28.05
CA LYS A 127 -4.06 19.15 -29.26
C LYS A 127 -2.58 19.40 -29.57
N LEU A 128 -1.75 19.43 -28.55
CA LEU A 128 -0.31 19.70 -28.64
C LEU A 128 0.49 18.44 -29.03
N SER A 129 0.05 17.25 -28.63
CA SER A 129 0.75 15.98 -28.89
C SER A 129 1.05 15.72 -30.39
N PRO A 130 0.10 15.92 -31.34
CA PRO A 130 0.39 15.79 -32.77
C PRO A 130 1.44 16.78 -33.31
N VAL A 131 1.59 17.94 -32.66
CA VAL A 131 2.51 19.01 -33.10
C VAL A 131 3.93 18.74 -32.60
N ILE A 132 4.07 18.30 -31.34
CA ILE A 132 5.36 17.95 -30.74
C ILE A 132 5.90 16.64 -31.34
N PHE A 133 5.05 15.61 -31.47
CA PHE A 133 5.42 14.27 -31.92
C PHE A 133 4.89 14.01 -33.33
N ASN A 134 5.28 14.87 -34.28
CA ASN A 134 4.75 14.88 -35.65
C ASN A 134 5.11 13.64 -36.49
N ASP A 135 6.06 12.82 -36.04
CA ASP A 135 6.46 11.52 -36.59
C ASP A 135 5.66 10.34 -36.02
N SER A 136 4.93 10.55 -34.92
CA SER A 136 4.24 9.50 -34.18
C SER A 136 2.81 9.27 -34.69
N GLN A 137 2.59 8.10 -35.31
CA GLN A 137 1.26 7.62 -35.70
C GLN A 137 0.27 7.46 -34.53
N ILE A 138 0.78 7.33 -33.30
CA ILE A 138 -0.05 7.29 -32.09
C ILE A 138 -0.46 8.71 -31.73
N ALA A 139 0.49 9.65 -31.62
CA ALA A 139 0.21 11.02 -31.23
C ALA A 139 -0.75 11.70 -32.22
N SER A 140 -0.59 11.48 -33.52
CA SER A 140 -1.48 12.00 -34.56
C SER A 140 -2.91 11.42 -34.55
N LYS A 141 -3.15 10.33 -33.79
CA LYS A 141 -4.46 9.66 -33.67
C LYS A 141 -5.13 9.85 -32.30
N ILE A 142 -4.42 10.38 -31.30
CA ILE A 142 -5.01 10.69 -29.98
C ILE A 142 -6.08 11.78 -30.13
N SER A 143 -7.25 11.56 -29.53
CA SER A 143 -8.40 12.47 -29.58
C SER A 143 -9.03 12.61 -28.18
N LEU A 144 -8.19 12.90 -27.19
CA LEU A 144 -8.54 12.95 -25.78
C LEU A 144 -8.97 14.36 -25.34
N GLY A 145 -10.15 14.80 -25.80
CA GLY A 145 -10.79 16.00 -25.28
C GLY A 145 -11.38 15.80 -23.87
N ARG A 146 -11.71 16.90 -23.18
CA ARG A 146 -12.27 16.90 -21.79
C ARG A 146 -13.42 15.91 -21.59
N THR A 147 -14.37 15.90 -22.51
CA THR A 147 -15.54 15.03 -22.46
C THR A 147 -15.15 13.56 -22.63
N LYS A 148 -14.22 13.23 -23.54
CA LYS A 148 -13.71 11.86 -23.68
C LYS A 148 -12.99 11.42 -22.40
N ALA A 149 -12.15 12.26 -21.81
CA ALA A 149 -11.48 11.96 -20.55
C ALA A 149 -12.47 11.66 -19.42
N SER A 150 -13.50 12.49 -19.23
CA SER A 150 -14.59 12.23 -18.25
C SER A 150 -15.32 10.91 -18.54
N CYS A 151 -15.71 10.64 -19.79
CA CYS A 151 -16.37 9.38 -20.15
C CYS A 151 -15.48 8.15 -19.93
N LEU A 152 -14.17 8.22 -20.20
CA LEU A 152 -13.23 7.13 -19.95
C LEU A 152 -13.08 6.85 -18.44
N ILE A 153 -13.17 7.86 -17.58
CA ILE A 153 -13.15 7.68 -16.12
C ILE A 153 -14.42 6.94 -15.69
N TYR A 154 -15.59 7.48 -16.02
CA TYR A 154 -16.89 6.96 -15.59
C TYR A 154 -17.23 5.57 -16.15
N ASN A 155 -16.98 5.34 -17.44
CA ASN A 155 -17.54 4.18 -18.16
C ASN A 155 -16.50 3.07 -18.40
N VAL A 156 -15.21 3.35 -18.16
CA VAL A 156 -14.12 2.38 -18.43
C VAL A 156 -13.25 2.17 -17.20
N LEU A 157 -12.57 3.20 -16.72
CA LEU A 157 -11.55 3.04 -15.66
C LEU A 157 -12.16 2.77 -14.29
N ALA A 158 -13.14 3.55 -13.83
CA ALA A 158 -13.75 3.35 -12.53
C ALA A 158 -14.49 1.99 -12.44
N PRO A 159 -15.35 1.59 -13.40
CA PRO A 159 -16.01 0.29 -13.38
C PRO A 159 -15.02 -0.88 -13.43
N ALA A 160 -13.98 -0.82 -14.27
CA ALA A 160 -12.97 -1.87 -14.33
C ALA A 160 -12.17 -1.99 -13.02
N SER A 161 -11.89 -0.86 -12.35
CA SER A 161 -11.21 -0.88 -11.04
C SER A 161 -12.04 -1.61 -9.98
N ILE A 162 -13.37 -1.42 -10.01
CA ILE A 162 -14.31 -2.09 -9.10
C ILE A 162 -14.51 -3.55 -9.49
N GLU A 163 -14.65 -3.86 -10.78
CA GLU A 163 -14.79 -5.24 -11.27
C GLU A 163 -13.59 -6.10 -10.84
N GLU A 164 -12.35 -5.60 -10.95
CA GLU A 164 -11.16 -6.34 -10.55
C GLU A 164 -11.12 -6.65 -9.04
N ILE A 165 -11.64 -5.75 -8.19
CA ILE A 165 -11.76 -5.99 -6.74
C ILE A 165 -12.87 -7.00 -6.47
N VAL A 166 -14.04 -6.80 -7.06
CA VAL A 166 -15.23 -7.65 -6.85
C VAL A 166 -14.99 -9.08 -7.36
N GLU A 167 -14.28 -9.26 -8.48
CA GLU A 167 -13.82 -10.57 -8.96
C GLU A 167 -12.96 -11.27 -7.90
N LYS A 168 -12.00 -10.56 -7.26
CA LYS A 168 -11.15 -11.12 -6.18
C LYS A 168 -11.94 -11.45 -4.92
N LEU A 169 -12.86 -10.58 -4.48
CA LEU A 169 -13.67 -10.82 -3.27
C LEU A 169 -14.65 -12.00 -3.43
N ARG A 170 -15.20 -12.20 -4.65
CA ARG A 170 -16.05 -13.35 -4.97
C ARG A 170 -15.34 -14.71 -4.90
N LEU A 171 -14.01 -14.75 -4.83
CA LEU A 171 -13.24 -15.99 -4.58
C LEU A 171 -13.28 -16.45 -3.12
N GLY A 172 -14.03 -15.77 -2.25
CA GLY A 172 -14.17 -16.15 -0.83
C GLY A 172 -13.03 -15.62 0.07
N VAL A 173 -12.34 -14.58 -0.37
CA VAL A 173 -11.29 -13.90 0.41
C VAL A 173 -11.94 -13.06 1.51
N PHE A 174 -11.42 -13.14 2.74
CA PHE A 174 -11.85 -12.28 3.83
C PHE A 174 -11.49 -10.82 3.58
N TYR A 175 -12.44 -9.93 3.85
CA TYR A 175 -12.26 -8.49 3.72
C TYR A 175 -12.95 -7.74 4.86
N SER A 176 -12.40 -6.61 5.30
CA SER A 176 -13.14 -5.70 6.17
C SER A 176 -13.91 -4.66 5.35
N ILE A 177 -14.90 -4.03 5.97
CA ILE A 177 -15.55 -2.81 5.47
C ILE A 177 -15.18 -1.66 6.40
N SER A 178 -14.67 -0.58 5.83
CA SER A 178 -14.32 0.65 6.53
C SER A 178 -15.14 1.82 6.01
N THR A 179 -15.69 2.64 6.90
CA THR A 179 -16.42 3.88 6.57
C THR A 179 -16.16 4.94 7.63
N ASP A 180 -16.35 6.20 7.24
CA ASP A 180 -16.30 7.37 8.13
C ASP A 180 -17.09 8.52 7.47
N ALA A 181 -17.29 9.63 8.17
CA ALA A 181 -18.13 10.73 7.71
C ALA A 181 -17.36 12.07 7.68
N SER A 182 -17.28 12.74 6.53
CA SER A 182 -16.61 14.04 6.41
C SER A 182 -17.42 15.06 5.64
N ASN A 183 -17.18 16.35 5.91
CA ASN A 183 -17.94 17.46 5.33
C ASN A 183 -17.11 18.14 4.23
N HIS A 184 -17.67 18.32 3.04
CA HIS A 184 -17.14 19.18 1.99
C HIS A 184 -18.12 20.35 1.75
N GLY A 185 -17.89 21.47 2.46
CA GLY A 185 -18.87 22.55 2.52
C GLY A 185 -20.14 22.10 3.25
N HIS A 186 -21.27 22.04 2.53
CA HIS A 186 -22.55 21.54 3.04
C HIS A 186 -22.81 20.07 2.69
N ILE A 187 -21.97 19.46 1.85
CA ILE A 187 -22.10 18.08 1.39
C ILE A 187 -21.47 17.16 2.43
N LYS A 188 -22.19 16.10 2.83
CA LYS A 188 -21.71 15.08 3.78
C LYS A 188 -21.34 13.81 3.01
N LEU A 189 -20.10 13.34 3.17
CA LEU A 189 -19.50 12.31 2.33
C LEU A 189 -19.05 11.09 3.13
N PHE A 190 -19.29 9.90 2.55
CA PHE A 190 -18.98 8.60 3.12
C PHE A 190 -18.24 7.69 2.12
N PRO A 191 -17.01 7.24 2.42
CA PRO A 191 -16.31 6.22 1.66
C PRO A 191 -16.72 4.81 2.13
N ILE A 192 -16.95 3.89 1.20
CA ILE A 192 -16.99 2.45 1.51
C ILE A 192 -15.67 1.86 1.02
N ILE A 193 -14.77 1.59 1.96
CA ILE A 193 -13.44 1.05 1.69
C ILE A 193 -13.40 -0.42 2.13
N VAL A 194 -12.69 -1.25 1.38
CA VAL A 194 -12.41 -2.64 1.75
C VAL A 194 -10.91 -2.88 1.87
N ARG A 195 -10.52 -3.70 2.85
CA ARG A 195 -9.13 -4.15 3.04
C ARG A 195 -9.09 -5.68 3.02
N PHE A 196 -8.24 -6.25 2.20
CA PHE A 196 -8.05 -7.70 2.04
C PHE A 196 -6.60 -8.05 1.69
N TYR A 197 -6.27 -9.34 1.65
CA TYR A 197 -4.91 -9.82 1.34
C TYR A 197 -4.93 -10.93 0.26
N SER A 198 -3.99 -10.86 -0.68
CA SER A 198 -3.67 -11.98 -1.58
C SER A 198 -2.15 -12.21 -1.66
N PRO A 199 -1.67 -13.46 -1.85
CA PRO A 199 -0.24 -13.73 -2.03
C PRO A 199 0.39 -13.00 -3.21
N ASP A 200 -0.38 -12.73 -4.28
CA ASP A 200 0.14 -12.06 -5.49
C ASP A 200 0.31 -10.54 -5.34
N ASN A 201 -0.64 -9.86 -4.68
CA ASN A 201 -0.69 -8.39 -4.61
C ASN A 201 -0.38 -7.84 -3.22
N GLY A 202 -0.29 -8.70 -2.20
CA GLY A 202 -0.13 -8.28 -0.82
C GLY A 202 -1.42 -7.73 -0.21
N ILE A 203 -1.28 -6.75 0.69
CA ILE A 203 -2.40 -6.01 1.28
C ILE A 203 -2.98 -5.04 0.26
N SER A 204 -4.26 -5.22 -0.05
CA SER A 204 -5.03 -4.31 -0.89
C SER A 204 -6.01 -3.53 -0.03
N THR A 205 -5.99 -2.19 -0.13
CA THR A 205 -6.98 -1.30 0.49
C THR A 205 -7.61 -0.46 -0.63
N CYS A 206 -8.91 -0.66 -0.85
CA CYS A 206 -9.59 -0.24 -2.08
C CYS A 206 -10.91 0.48 -1.78
N LEU A 207 -11.28 1.47 -2.59
CA LEU A 207 -12.54 2.19 -2.50
C LEU A 207 -13.60 1.49 -3.37
N LEU A 208 -14.66 0.96 -2.76
CA LEU A 208 -15.81 0.40 -3.48
C LEU A 208 -16.81 1.47 -3.88
N ASP A 209 -17.14 2.40 -2.98
CA ASP A 209 -18.10 3.47 -3.23
C ASP A 209 -17.72 4.74 -2.46
N PHE A 210 -18.23 5.89 -2.88
CA PHE A 210 -18.03 7.19 -2.22
C PHE A 210 -19.27 8.06 -2.44
N TYR A 211 -20.11 8.17 -1.43
CA TYR A 211 -21.47 8.68 -1.58
C TYR A 211 -21.76 9.88 -0.69
N GLU A 212 -22.78 10.64 -1.07
CA GLU A 212 -23.37 11.70 -0.27
C GLU A 212 -24.60 11.17 0.48
N ASP A 213 -24.71 11.51 1.77
CA ASP A 213 -25.91 11.29 2.58
C ASP A 213 -25.95 12.29 3.76
N PRO A 214 -27.02 13.07 3.98
CA PRO A 214 -27.13 13.96 5.13
C PRO A 214 -27.40 13.24 6.47
N ASP A 215 -27.86 11.98 6.46
CA ASP A 215 -28.30 11.27 7.66
C ASP A 215 -27.18 10.45 8.33
N GLU A 216 -26.72 10.90 9.49
CA GLU A 216 -25.64 10.25 10.27
C GLU A 216 -26.16 9.20 11.29
N LYS A 217 -27.34 8.60 11.07
CA LYS A 217 -27.84 7.56 12.00
C LYS A 217 -27.29 6.18 11.64
N ALA A 218 -27.12 5.34 12.65
CA ALA A 218 -26.59 3.98 12.49
C ALA A 218 -27.36 3.14 11.47
N ILE A 219 -28.69 3.28 11.40
CA ILE A 219 -29.56 2.56 10.46
C ILE A 219 -29.40 3.04 9.01
N ASP A 220 -29.17 4.33 8.82
CA ASP A 220 -29.07 4.96 7.50
C ASP A 220 -27.70 4.66 6.86
N ILE A 221 -26.61 4.76 7.65
CA ILE A 221 -25.26 4.32 7.27
C ILE A 221 -25.23 2.82 6.97
N TYR A 222 -25.81 1.98 7.84
CA TYR A 222 -25.91 0.54 7.63
C TYR A 222 -26.67 0.19 6.33
N SER A 223 -27.81 0.86 6.08
CA SER A 223 -28.63 0.62 4.90
C SER A 223 -27.89 0.99 3.62
N ASN A 224 -27.15 2.10 3.61
CA ASN A 224 -26.28 2.46 2.49
C ASN A 224 -25.20 1.41 2.23
N ILE A 225 -24.46 0.97 3.25
CA ILE A 225 -23.46 -0.10 3.11
C ILE A 225 -24.10 -1.37 2.55
N LYS A 226 -25.21 -1.82 3.14
CA LYS A 226 -25.91 -3.04 2.74
C LYS A 226 -26.42 -2.99 1.30
N ASN A 227 -27.00 -1.86 0.88
CA ASN A 227 -27.52 -1.70 -0.47
C ASN A 227 -26.38 -1.66 -1.51
N ARG A 228 -25.29 -0.93 -1.22
CA ARG A 228 -24.15 -0.76 -2.14
C ARG A 228 -23.33 -2.06 -2.29
N ILE A 229 -23.07 -2.77 -1.19
CA ILE A 229 -22.42 -4.11 -1.22
C ILE A 229 -23.27 -5.11 -2.00
N LYS A 230 -24.59 -5.15 -1.77
CA LYS A 230 -25.50 -6.03 -2.53
C LYS A 230 -25.60 -5.67 -4.01
N ALA A 231 -25.55 -4.38 -4.37
CA ALA A 231 -25.56 -3.94 -5.77
C ALA A 231 -24.32 -4.42 -6.55
N LEU A 232 -23.19 -4.63 -5.86
CA LEU A 232 -21.99 -5.25 -6.43
C LEU A 232 -22.06 -6.78 -6.50
N GLY A 233 -23.17 -7.41 -6.11
CA GLY A 233 -23.30 -8.86 -6.05
C GLY A 233 -22.31 -9.50 -5.06
N LEU A 234 -22.12 -8.84 -3.91
CA LEU A 234 -21.38 -9.33 -2.76
C LEU A 234 -22.33 -9.54 -1.57
N ASP A 235 -21.92 -10.40 -0.64
CA ASP A 235 -22.59 -10.61 0.65
C ASP A 235 -21.64 -10.35 1.83
N PHE A 236 -22.19 -10.48 3.04
CA PHE A 236 -21.49 -10.21 4.28
C PHE A 236 -20.76 -11.43 4.88
N THR A 237 -20.85 -12.62 4.28
CA THR A 237 -20.33 -13.87 4.86
C THR A 237 -18.82 -13.84 5.06
N ASN A 238 -18.08 -13.23 4.13
CA ASN A 238 -16.63 -13.06 4.21
C ASN A 238 -16.20 -11.69 4.74
N VAL A 239 -17.12 -10.91 5.33
CA VAL A 239 -16.77 -9.64 5.99
C VAL A 239 -16.19 -9.94 7.37
N SER A 240 -14.88 -9.80 7.53
CA SER A 240 -14.15 -10.12 8.77
C SER A 240 -14.35 -9.07 9.86
N ALA A 241 -14.44 -7.79 9.49
CA ALA A 241 -14.57 -6.68 10.42
C ALA A 241 -15.29 -5.46 9.83
N TYR A 242 -15.88 -4.69 10.73
CA TYR A 242 -16.33 -3.32 10.47
C TYR A 242 -15.39 -2.33 11.15
N SER A 243 -14.81 -1.40 10.39
CA SER A 243 -13.90 -0.37 10.89
C SER A 243 -14.45 1.04 10.68
N ALA A 244 -14.33 1.87 11.71
CA ALA A 244 -14.76 3.25 11.72
C ALA A 244 -14.09 4.00 12.89
N ASP A 245 -14.45 5.26 13.09
CA ASP A 245 -14.14 5.98 14.32
C ASP A 245 -14.85 5.35 15.55
N ASN A 246 -14.42 5.70 16.76
CA ASN A 246 -14.94 5.08 17.99
C ASN A 246 -16.27 5.70 18.48
N ALA A 247 -17.03 6.39 17.61
CA ALA A 247 -18.28 7.03 18.00
C ALA A 247 -19.39 6.03 18.33
N ASN A 248 -20.35 6.48 19.15
CA ASN A 248 -21.51 5.67 19.55
C ASN A 248 -22.38 5.23 18.36
N VAL A 249 -22.40 5.98 17.25
CA VAL A 249 -23.09 5.55 16.02
C VAL A 249 -22.48 4.29 15.43
N ASN A 250 -21.16 4.13 15.53
CA ASN A 250 -20.41 3.03 14.94
C ASN A 250 -20.32 1.81 15.85
N PHE A 251 -20.07 2.01 17.15
CA PHE A 251 -19.81 0.93 18.12
C PHE A 251 -20.63 1.00 19.41
N GLY A 252 -21.71 1.80 19.45
CA GLY A 252 -22.64 1.88 20.59
C GLY A 252 -23.24 0.52 20.99
N LYS A 253 -23.39 0.31 22.31
CA LYS A 253 -23.72 -0.99 22.93
C LYS A 253 -25.04 -1.62 22.45
N ASN A 254 -26.07 -0.81 22.22
CA ASN A 254 -27.45 -1.27 21.98
C ASN A 254 -27.89 -1.11 20.51
N ASN A 255 -27.51 0.01 19.88
CA ASN A 255 -27.83 0.33 18.49
C ASN A 255 -26.62 1.04 17.88
N SER A 256 -26.07 0.48 16.81
CA SER A 256 -24.89 0.98 16.10
C SER A 256 -24.71 0.25 14.78
N VAL A 257 -23.92 0.81 13.85
CA VAL A 257 -23.66 0.19 12.54
C VAL A 257 -23.07 -1.21 12.71
N TYR A 258 -22.11 -1.37 13.65
CA TYR A 258 -21.57 -2.68 14.00
C TYR A 258 -22.65 -3.67 14.46
N LYS A 259 -23.58 -3.25 15.35
CA LYS A 259 -24.64 -4.12 15.86
C LYS A 259 -25.65 -4.53 14.79
N LEU A 260 -25.87 -3.71 13.77
CA LEU A 260 -26.72 -4.05 12.62
C LEU A 260 -25.99 -5.00 11.65
N LEU A 261 -24.71 -4.75 11.36
CA LEU A 261 -23.89 -5.66 10.53
C LEU A 261 -23.71 -7.04 11.18
N PHE A 262 -23.61 -7.10 12.52
CA PHE A 262 -23.53 -8.36 13.27
C PHE A 262 -24.78 -9.24 13.09
N GLN A 263 -25.94 -8.67 12.73
CA GLN A 263 -27.15 -9.44 12.43
C GLN A 263 -27.09 -10.11 11.04
N ASP A 264 -26.33 -9.53 10.10
CA ASP A 264 -26.07 -10.13 8.78
C ASP A 264 -24.89 -11.11 8.81
N ASN A 265 -23.90 -10.90 9.69
CA ASN A 265 -22.78 -11.82 9.92
C ASN A 265 -22.33 -11.80 11.38
N ALA A 266 -22.62 -12.87 12.14
CA ALA A 266 -22.23 -13.01 13.54
C ALA A 266 -20.72 -13.20 13.79
N ASN A 267 -19.92 -13.42 12.73
CA ASN A 267 -18.46 -13.53 12.82
C ASN A 267 -17.74 -12.18 12.62
N ILE A 268 -18.47 -11.09 12.34
CA ILE A 268 -17.86 -9.78 12.09
C ILE A 268 -17.29 -9.18 13.38
N LEU A 269 -16.04 -8.71 13.32
CA LEU A 269 -15.35 -8.08 14.44
C LEU A 269 -15.49 -6.54 14.43
N PRO A 270 -15.53 -5.91 15.62
CA PRO A 270 -15.47 -4.45 15.72
C PRO A 270 -14.00 -3.98 15.65
N ALA A 271 -13.66 -3.22 14.62
CA ALA A 271 -12.32 -2.69 14.38
C ALA A 271 -12.29 -1.16 14.54
N GLY A 272 -12.52 -0.69 15.77
CA GLY A 272 -12.40 0.73 16.11
C GLY A 272 -10.97 1.26 15.87
N CYS A 273 -10.86 2.55 15.58
CA CYS A 273 -9.60 3.21 15.28
C CYS A 273 -8.70 3.34 16.52
N SER A 274 -7.73 2.43 16.67
CA SER A 274 -6.72 2.48 17.74
C SER A 274 -5.89 3.77 17.72
N ALA A 275 -5.57 4.30 16.53
CA ALA A 275 -4.85 5.57 16.40
C ALA A 275 -5.66 6.75 16.99
N HIS A 276 -6.96 6.82 16.73
CA HIS A 276 -7.86 7.84 17.30
C HIS A 276 -8.05 7.64 18.82
N MET A 277 -8.12 6.39 19.31
CA MET A 277 -8.09 6.12 20.75
C MET A 277 -6.81 6.69 21.40
N VAL A 278 -5.63 6.39 20.84
CA VAL A 278 -4.34 6.89 21.36
C VAL A 278 -4.24 8.42 21.25
N HIS A 279 -4.82 9.04 20.22
CA HIS A 279 -4.96 10.50 20.15
C HIS A 279 -5.82 11.07 21.28
N ASN A 280 -6.96 10.44 21.57
CA ASN A 280 -7.88 10.90 22.62
C ASN A 280 -7.29 10.73 24.03
N VAL A 281 -6.45 9.71 24.26
CA VAL A 281 -5.66 9.57 25.51
C VAL A 281 -4.85 10.85 25.78
N ILE A 282 -4.11 11.32 24.77
CA ILE A 282 -3.26 12.51 24.93
C ILE A 282 -4.11 13.76 25.12
N ARG A 283 -5.14 13.92 24.30
CA ARG A 283 -6.06 15.06 24.39
C ARG A 283 -6.70 15.15 25.78
N HIS A 284 -7.19 14.04 26.32
CA HIS A 284 -7.80 13.98 27.65
C HIS A 284 -6.82 14.33 28.78
N ALA A 285 -5.55 13.92 28.66
CA ALA A 285 -4.51 14.28 29.63
C ALA A 285 -4.11 15.77 29.52
N MET A 286 -4.11 16.33 28.31
CA MET A 286 -3.81 17.75 28.06
C MET A 286 -4.95 18.70 28.48
N GLU A 287 -6.21 18.34 28.24
CA GLU A 287 -7.39 19.11 28.71
C GLU A 287 -7.44 19.23 30.24
N LYS A 288 -6.72 18.36 30.96
CA LYS A 288 -6.56 18.36 32.42
C LYS A 288 -5.21 18.90 32.91
N CYS A 289 -4.35 19.37 32.00
CA CYS A 289 -3.06 19.94 32.36
C CYS A 289 -3.19 21.45 32.62
N GLU A 290 -2.82 21.93 33.80
CA GLU A 290 -2.86 23.35 34.13
C GLU A 290 -1.93 24.21 33.26
N PHE A 291 -0.86 23.60 32.71
CA PHE A 291 0.13 24.28 31.91
C PHE A 291 -0.11 24.06 30.41
N ASP A 292 -0.82 25.00 29.80
CA ASP A 292 -1.25 24.96 28.40
C ASP A 292 -0.08 25.23 27.42
N VAL A 293 0.66 24.18 27.08
CA VAL A 293 1.72 24.19 26.05
C VAL A 293 1.13 24.25 24.62
N GLU A 294 -0.09 23.75 24.42
CA GLU A 294 -0.72 23.72 23.10
C GLU A 294 -0.99 25.15 22.60
N ASN A 295 -1.57 26.00 23.46
CA ASN A 295 -1.75 27.42 23.17
C ASN A 295 -0.41 28.16 23.02
N LEU A 296 0.64 27.82 23.78
CA LEU A 296 1.97 28.39 23.56
C LEU A 296 2.43 28.14 22.11
N VAL A 297 2.40 26.89 21.66
CA VAL A 297 2.81 26.48 20.32
C VAL A 297 1.98 27.22 19.25
N LEU A 298 0.65 27.26 19.41
CA LEU A 298 -0.27 27.94 18.48
C LEU A 298 -0.02 29.45 18.42
N LYS A 299 0.23 30.11 19.56
CA LYS A 299 0.46 31.56 19.64
C LYS A 299 1.85 31.95 19.12
N VAL A 300 2.90 31.16 19.39
CA VAL A 300 4.25 31.40 18.83
C VAL A 300 4.20 31.30 17.31
N TYR A 301 3.57 30.25 16.75
CA TYR A 301 3.40 30.13 15.31
C TYR A 301 2.59 31.31 14.73
N GLY A 302 1.46 31.66 15.36
CA GLY A 302 0.61 32.78 14.92
C GLY A 302 1.31 34.14 14.95
N HIS A 303 2.22 34.37 15.89
CA HIS A 303 2.99 35.62 15.99
C HIS A 303 4.03 35.78 14.86
N LEU A 304 4.56 34.66 14.35
CA LEU A 304 5.68 34.64 13.40
C LEU A 304 5.24 34.40 11.94
N SER A 305 4.24 33.55 11.72
CA SER A 305 3.89 32.96 10.41
C SER A 305 3.55 33.95 9.28
N TYR A 306 3.12 35.16 9.61
CA TYR A 306 2.72 36.19 8.62
C TYR A 306 3.63 37.43 8.59
N HIS A 307 4.75 37.44 9.33
CA HIS A 307 5.54 38.65 9.54
C HIS A 307 7.04 38.41 9.31
N ALA A 308 7.49 38.62 8.06
CA ALA A 308 8.89 38.45 7.66
C ALA A 308 9.89 39.24 8.54
N GLN A 309 9.54 40.47 8.93
CA GLN A 309 10.37 41.29 9.83
C GLN A 309 10.55 40.65 11.21
N ARG A 310 9.49 40.09 11.80
CA ARG A 310 9.56 39.37 13.09
C ARG A 310 10.43 38.12 13.00
N VAL A 311 10.36 37.40 11.89
CA VAL A 311 11.23 36.24 11.62
C VAL A 311 12.69 36.66 11.43
N GLN A 312 12.95 37.81 10.81
CA GLN A 312 14.31 38.34 10.66
C GLN A 312 14.93 38.71 12.01
N THR A 313 14.23 39.48 12.84
CA THR A 313 14.68 39.80 14.21
C THR A 313 14.84 38.53 15.06
N LEU A 314 13.94 37.54 14.93
CA LEU A 314 14.10 36.26 15.62
C LEU A 314 15.39 35.52 15.19
N LYS A 315 15.77 35.56 13.91
CA LYS A 315 17.02 34.94 13.43
C LYS A 315 18.26 35.57 14.04
N GLU A 316 18.25 36.88 14.31
CA GLU A 316 19.33 37.57 15.02
C GLU A 316 19.49 36.99 16.44
N HIS A 317 18.40 36.88 17.21
CA HIS A 317 18.42 36.22 18.53
C HIS A 317 18.83 34.73 18.49
N PHE A 318 18.58 34.02 17.39
CA PHE A 318 19.07 32.64 17.19
C PHE A 318 20.59 32.61 16.93
N ALA A 319 21.10 33.53 16.11
CA ALA A 319 22.54 33.68 15.86
C ALA A 319 23.30 34.06 17.14
N ASP A 320 22.77 34.99 17.94
CA ASP A 320 23.33 35.41 19.23
C ASP A 320 23.39 34.25 20.24
N ALA A 321 22.40 33.34 20.20
CA ALA A 321 22.37 32.14 21.02
C ALA A 321 23.26 31.00 20.50
N GLY A 322 23.87 31.14 19.31
CA GLY A 322 24.63 30.08 18.65
C GLY A 322 23.78 28.90 18.15
N ILE A 323 22.48 29.12 17.91
CA ILE A 323 21.51 28.08 17.53
C ILE A 323 21.11 28.26 16.06
N GLU A 324 21.16 27.18 15.27
CA GLU A 324 20.66 27.22 13.89
C GLU A 324 19.13 27.47 13.88
N TYR A 325 18.70 28.52 13.18
CA TYR A 325 17.29 28.84 13.04
C TYR A 325 16.54 27.78 12.21
N GLN A 326 15.46 27.24 12.76
CA GLN A 326 14.55 26.34 12.06
C GLN A 326 13.13 26.92 12.04
N ASN A 327 12.44 26.78 10.91
CA ASN A 327 11.06 27.25 10.77
C ASN A 327 10.14 26.60 11.81
N ILE A 328 9.41 27.43 12.56
CA ILE A 328 8.41 26.95 13.53
C ILE A 328 7.25 26.28 12.77
N ILE A 329 6.91 25.06 13.19
CA ILE A 329 5.87 24.24 12.55
C ILE A 329 4.49 24.60 13.12
N ARG A 330 3.47 24.63 12.25
CA ARG A 330 2.07 24.81 12.65
C ARG A 330 1.53 23.54 13.32
N HIS A 331 1.11 23.66 14.59
CA HIS A 331 0.23 22.67 15.19
C HIS A 331 -1.21 22.85 14.69
N VAL A 332 -1.91 21.75 14.46
CA VAL A 332 -3.34 21.67 14.10
C VAL A 332 -4.04 20.79 15.13
N LYS A 333 -5.01 21.36 15.87
CA LYS A 333 -5.69 20.68 16.99
C LYS A 333 -6.28 19.32 16.62
N THR A 334 -6.86 19.21 15.42
CA THR A 334 -7.48 17.98 14.89
C THR A 334 -6.47 16.95 14.36
N ARG A 335 -5.17 17.27 14.31
CA ARG A 335 -4.09 16.38 13.86
C ARG A 335 -2.96 16.38 14.88
N TRP A 336 -3.15 15.65 15.97
CA TRP A 336 -2.29 15.75 17.15
C TRP A 336 -0.81 15.36 16.89
N LEU A 337 -0.55 14.54 15.87
CA LEU A 337 0.80 14.27 15.36
C LEU A 337 1.63 15.53 15.05
N SER A 338 0.98 16.69 14.86
CA SER A 338 1.66 17.97 14.62
C SER A 338 2.20 18.66 15.88
N LEU A 339 1.78 18.27 17.10
CA LEU A 339 2.22 18.96 18.33
C LEU A 339 3.67 18.65 18.69
N HIS A 340 4.05 17.37 18.78
CA HIS A 340 5.41 16.98 19.14
C HIS A 340 6.48 17.51 18.15
N PRO A 341 6.29 17.47 16.82
CA PRO A 341 7.19 18.13 15.87
C PRO A 341 7.30 19.65 16.09
N ALA A 342 6.22 20.33 16.50
CA ALA A 342 6.25 21.76 16.78
C ALA A 342 6.97 22.08 18.10
N ILE A 343 6.77 21.26 19.15
CA ILE A 343 7.55 21.31 20.39
C ILE A 343 9.03 21.06 20.10
N GLY A 344 9.36 20.07 19.26
CA GLY A 344 10.72 19.77 18.82
C GLY A 344 11.39 20.87 17.96
N LYS A 345 10.67 21.91 17.54
CA LYS A 345 11.26 23.16 17.00
C LYS A 345 11.37 24.26 18.05
N ILE A 346 10.38 24.38 18.94
CA ILE A 346 10.34 25.41 19.98
C ILE A 346 11.34 25.14 21.10
N LEU A 347 11.47 23.88 21.55
CA LEU A 347 12.30 23.51 22.70
C LEU A 347 13.81 23.73 22.44
N PRO A 348 14.43 23.27 21.33
CA PRO A 348 15.83 23.57 21.05
C PRO A 348 16.08 25.06 20.82
N GLY A 349 15.12 25.77 20.23
CA GLY A 349 15.18 27.22 20.01
C GLY A 349 14.72 28.06 21.22
N PHE A 350 14.43 27.45 22.36
CA PHE A 350 13.78 28.15 23.48
C PHE A 350 14.60 29.32 24.05
N PRO A 351 15.95 29.25 24.18
CA PRO A 351 16.76 30.39 24.63
C PRO A 351 16.63 31.61 23.72
N ALA A 352 16.67 31.40 22.39
CA ALA A 352 16.52 32.46 21.40
C ALA A 352 15.10 33.03 21.36
N LEU A 353 14.08 32.17 21.44
CA LEU A 353 12.68 32.58 21.57
C LEU A 353 12.44 33.41 22.84
N LYS A 354 13.02 33.01 23.98
CA LYS A 354 12.95 33.76 25.23
C LYS A 354 13.60 35.14 25.07
N SER A 355 14.82 35.20 24.53
CA SER A 355 15.55 36.46 24.26
C SER A 355 14.71 37.42 23.39
N TYR A 356 14.14 36.90 22.30
CA TYR A 356 13.25 37.65 21.42
C TYR A 356 11.95 38.12 22.11
N PHE A 357 11.22 37.25 22.81
CA PHE A 357 9.97 37.65 23.45
C PHE A 357 10.17 38.57 24.67
N MET A 358 11.37 38.58 25.27
CA MET A 358 11.75 39.58 26.27
C MET A 358 12.16 40.91 25.63
N SER A 359 12.86 40.92 24.49
CA SER A 359 13.30 42.15 23.81
C SER A 359 12.15 43.00 23.27
N LEU A 360 10.97 42.40 23.04
CA LEU A 360 9.75 43.13 22.65
C LEU A 360 9.18 44.04 23.75
N GLY A 361 9.52 43.83 25.03
CA GLY A 361 8.98 44.61 26.15
C GLY A 361 7.44 44.65 26.17
N ASP A 362 6.88 45.85 26.30
CA ASP A 362 5.42 46.08 26.28
C ASP A 362 4.73 45.68 24.96
N ASN A 363 5.49 45.52 23.87
CA ASN A 363 4.95 45.03 22.59
C ASN A 363 4.82 43.49 22.55
N CYS A 364 5.28 42.78 23.58
CA CYS A 364 5.11 41.34 23.70
C CYS A 364 3.63 40.99 23.92
N PRO A 365 3.00 40.14 23.07
CA PRO A 365 1.59 39.78 23.27
C PRO A 365 1.37 39.15 24.65
N VAL A 366 0.42 39.68 25.43
CA VAL A 366 0.15 39.21 26.82
C VAL A 366 -0.03 37.69 26.92
N ALA A 367 -0.70 37.09 25.92
CA ALA A 367 -0.90 35.66 25.82
C ALA A 367 0.40 34.83 25.68
N LEU A 368 1.50 35.46 25.25
CA LEU A 368 2.84 34.88 25.12
C LEU A 368 3.78 35.31 26.26
N GLY A 369 3.73 36.57 26.69
CA GLY A 369 4.59 37.09 27.77
C GLY A 369 4.51 36.29 29.08
N LYS A 370 3.34 35.69 29.37
CA LYS A 370 3.17 34.78 30.52
C LYS A 370 4.05 33.51 30.48
N TYR A 371 4.55 33.11 29.31
CA TYR A 371 5.42 31.93 29.14
C TYR A 371 6.92 32.27 29.08
N PHE A 372 7.30 33.52 28.79
CA PHE A 372 8.70 33.93 28.53
C PHE A 372 9.31 34.88 29.59
N ASN A 373 8.51 35.45 30.51
CA ASN A 373 9.05 36.17 31.66
C ASN A 373 9.93 35.26 32.54
N GLU A 374 10.88 35.84 33.28
CA GLU A 374 11.95 35.07 33.95
C GLU A 374 11.46 33.97 34.89
N ASN A 375 10.40 34.25 35.66
CA ASN A 375 9.82 33.30 36.62
C ASN A 375 9.10 32.13 35.91
N HIS A 376 8.45 32.39 34.77
CA HIS A 376 7.68 31.37 34.06
C HIS A 376 8.50 30.65 32.97
N ALA A 377 9.55 31.25 32.42
CA ALA A 377 10.35 30.67 31.33
C ALA A 377 10.95 29.30 31.71
N LYS A 378 11.47 29.16 32.94
CA LYS A 378 11.93 27.88 33.48
C LYS A 378 10.82 26.82 33.51
N LYS A 379 9.59 27.23 33.88
CA LYS A 379 8.42 26.34 33.95
C LYS A 379 7.98 25.94 32.55
N THR A 380 7.99 26.88 31.60
CA THR A 380 7.75 26.62 30.18
C THR A 380 8.73 25.59 29.62
N GLU A 381 10.03 25.75 29.84
CA GLU A 381 11.07 24.81 29.39
C GLU A 381 10.90 23.42 30.02
N CYS A 382 10.61 23.37 31.33
CA CYS A 382 10.29 22.14 32.05
C CYS A 382 9.12 21.37 31.42
N PHE A 383 7.99 22.04 31.17
CA PHE A 383 6.80 21.42 30.57
C PHE A 383 6.98 21.09 29.08
N LEU A 384 7.73 21.89 28.32
CA LEU A 384 8.13 21.55 26.94
C LEU A 384 8.98 20.27 26.92
N GLY A 385 9.98 20.16 27.81
CA GLY A 385 10.82 18.97 27.93
C GLY A 385 10.06 17.71 28.37
N PHE A 386 9.05 17.87 29.21
CA PHE A 386 8.15 16.78 29.61
C PHE A 386 7.31 16.29 28.41
N LEU A 387 6.66 17.20 27.69
CA LEU A 387 5.82 16.84 26.55
C LEU A 387 6.63 16.34 25.35
N ASP A 388 7.85 16.84 25.12
CA ASP A 388 8.76 16.29 24.11
C ASP A 388 9.03 14.80 24.39
N ASN A 389 9.45 14.45 25.62
CA ASN A 389 9.71 13.06 25.99
C ASN A 389 8.45 12.19 25.93
N THR A 390 7.34 12.70 26.46
CA THR A 390 6.11 11.93 26.63
C THR A 390 5.36 11.75 25.31
N LEU A 391 5.16 12.81 24.53
CA LEU A 391 4.43 12.71 23.26
C LEU A 391 5.15 11.80 22.25
N LYS A 392 6.48 11.69 22.33
CA LYS A 392 7.27 10.78 21.50
C LYS A 392 6.84 9.31 21.60
N ILE A 393 6.50 8.81 22.79
CA ILE A 393 6.05 7.41 22.92
C ILE A 393 4.67 7.19 22.29
N PHE A 394 3.75 8.16 22.41
CA PHE A 394 2.44 8.08 21.75
C PHE A 394 2.56 8.23 20.22
N GLN A 395 3.38 9.18 19.74
CA GLN A 395 3.60 9.39 18.30
C GLN A 395 4.15 8.12 17.63
N ASN A 396 5.10 7.42 18.26
CA ASN A 396 5.63 6.16 17.73
C ASN A 396 4.54 5.09 17.54
N VAL A 397 3.56 5.04 18.46
CA VAL A 397 2.42 4.12 18.39
C VAL A 397 1.46 4.52 17.27
N ILE A 398 1.08 5.81 17.19
CA ILE A 398 0.18 6.31 16.13
C ILE A 398 0.81 6.10 14.74
N MET A 399 2.07 6.49 14.56
CA MET A 399 2.83 6.28 13.31
C MET A 399 2.99 4.80 12.94
N PHE A 400 2.86 3.87 13.89
CA PHE A 400 2.77 2.45 13.59
C PHE A 400 1.37 2.07 13.10
N LEU A 401 0.32 2.44 13.85
CA LEU A 401 -1.07 2.07 13.59
C LEU A 401 -1.63 2.66 12.28
N GLU A 402 -1.02 3.72 11.77
CA GLU A 402 -1.35 4.36 10.48
C GLU A 402 -0.59 3.78 9.27
N LYS A 403 0.33 2.82 9.46
CA LYS A 403 1.03 2.19 8.33
C LYS A 403 0.08 1.33 7.51
N ASP A 404 0.24 1.36 6.19
CA ASP A 404 -0.53 0.53 5.27
C ASP A 404 -0.38 -0.97 5.54
N ASN A 405 0.81 -1.39 5.96
CA ASN A 405 1.15 -2.77 6.31
C ASN A 405 1.06 -3.10 7.81
N ALA A 406 0.49 -2.23 8.66
CA ALA A 406 0.24 -2.55 10.06
C ALA A 406 -0.74 -3.74 10.19
N LEU A 407 -0.43 -4.71 11.05
CA LEU A 407 -1.28 -5.88 11.27
C LEU A 407 -2.05 -5.77 12.60
N SER A 408 -3.29 -6.25 12.59
CA SER A 408 -4.16 -6.30 13.78
C SER A 408 -3.53 -7.13 14.92
N CYS A 409 -2.79 -8.20 14.59
CA CYS A 409 -2.06 -9.01 15.56
C CYS A 409 -0.95 -8.26 16.33
N GLU A 410 -0.39 -7.18 15.76
CA GLU A 410 0.63 -6.35 16.41
C GLU A 410 -0.01 -5.29 17.34
N THR A 411 -1.28 -4.95 17.13
CA THR A 411 -1.97 -3.84 17.82
C THR A 411 -2.11 -4.05 19.33
N PHE A 412 -2.37 -5.30 19.78
CA PHE A 412 -2.50 -5.60 21.20
C PHE A 412 -1.19 -5.42 21.96
N ASN A 413 -0.09 -5.96 21.42
CA ASN A 413 1.23 -5.89 22.05
C ASN A 413 1.71 -4.43 22.12
N ILE A 414 1.53 -3.65 21.05
CA ILE A 414 1.93 -2.23 21.00
C ILE A 414 1.11 -1.37 21.96
N SER A 415 -0.20 -1.63 22.09
CA SER A 415 -1.04 -0.94 23.07
C SER A 415 -0.63 -1.29 24.51
N THR A 416 -0.25 -2.56 24.75
CA THR A 416 0.21 -3.06 26.05
C THR A 416 1.57 -2.47 26.43
N ASP A 417 2.51 -2.40 25.49
CA ASP A 417 3.80 -1.72 25.66
C ASP A 417 3.64 -0.22 25.96
N LEU A 418 2.70 0.48 25.29
CA LEU A 418 2.35 1.86 25.62
C LEU A 418 1.85 1.99 27.07
N ARG A 419 0.93 1.12 27.48
CA ARG A 419 0.36 1.08 28.84
C ARG A 419 1.46 0.89 29.89
N LEU A 420 2.29 -0.14 29.73
CA LEU A 420 3.44 -0.43 30.60
C LEU A 420 4.44 0.73 30.65
N LYS A 421 4.72 1.38 29.51
CA LYS A 421 5.60 2.55 29.43
C LYS A 421 5.07 3.77 30.19
N ILE A 422 3.75 3.91 30.35
CA ILE A 422 3.12 4.96 31.17
C ILE A 422 3.17 4.56 32.65
N GLU A 423 2.81 3.32 32.99
CA GLU A 423 2.88 2.79 34.35
C GLU A 423 4.29 2.90 34.95
N GLN A 424 5.31 2.48 34.20
CA GLN A 424 6.71 2.56 34.65
C GLN A 424 7.16 4.01 34.89
N ARG A 425 6.72 4.97 34.05
CA ARG A 425 6.99 6.41 34.23
C ARG A 425 6.35 6.97 35.49
N ILE A 426 5.15 6.50 35.87
CA ILE A 426 4.50 6.86 37.12
C ILE A 426 5.30 6.32 38.31
N ASN A 427 5.69 5.04 38.27
CA ASN A 427 6.40 4.35 39.34
C ASN A 427 7.79 4.97 39.60
N ASP A 428 8.58 5.19 38.54
CA ASP A 428 9.92 5.75 38.62
C ASP A 428 9.93 7.28 38.82
N LYS A 429 8.75 7.93 38.79
CA LYS A 429 8.60 9.39 38.69
C LYS A 429 9.47 9.98 37.56
N PHE A 430 9.45 9.35 36.38
CA PHE A 430 10.26 9.74 35.24
C PHE A 430 9.54 10.72 34.31
N PHE A 431 10.09 11.92 34.13
CA PHE A 431 9.48 13.02 33.37
C PHE A 431 10.27 13.40 32.10
N GLY A 432 11.30 12.63 31.74
CA GLY A 432 12.24 12.98 30.67
C GLY A 432 13.39 13.86 31.15
N PHE A 433 14.58 13.64 30.58
CA PHE A 433 15.84 14.25 31.05
C PHE A 433 15.81 15.78 31.13
N ILE A 434 15.28 16.45 30.10
CA ILE A 434 15.18 17.92 30.04
C ILE A 434 14.29 18.45 31.17
N CYS A 435 13.12 17.82 31.40
CA CYS A 435 12.24 18.16 32.50
C CYS A 435 12.91 17.93 33.86
N THR A 436 13.51 16.75 34.07
CA THR A 436 14.19 16.40 35.33
C THR A 436 15.32 17.38 35.67
N ASN A 437 16.13 17.77 34.69
CA ASN A 437 17.19 18.77 34.90
C ASN A 437 16.59 20.16 35.19
N SER A 438 15.56 20.57 34.44
CA SER A 438 14.87 21.86 34.66
C SER A 438 14.29 21.97 36.07
N LEU A 439 13.73 20.88 36.62
CA LEU A 439 13.20 20.80 37.98
C LEU A 439 14.25 21.18 39.05
N THR A 440 15.54 20.90 38.83
CA THR A 440 16.60 21.25 39.80
C THR A 440 16.75 22.77 40.05
N SER A 441 16.21 23.60 39.16
CA SER A 441 16.30 25.06 39.22
C SER A 441 15.18 25.76 40.02
N PHE A 442 14.29 24.98 40.63
CA PHE A 442 13.14 25.40 41.46
C PHE A 442 13.33 25.02 42.92
N SER A 443 12.58 25.69 43.81
CA SER A 443 12.50 25.29 45.23
C SER A 443 11.88 23.90 45.41
N ILE A 444 12.11 23.28 46.58
CA ILE A 444 11.65 21.91 46.86
C ILE A 444 10.12 21.81 46.76
N ASP A 445 9.40 22.81 47.26
CA ASP A 445 7.93 22.86 47.25
C ASP A 445 7.37 23.04 45.83
N GLU A 446 8.00 23.88 45.01
CA GLU A 446 7.66 24.02 43.59
C GLU A 446 7.95 22.74 42.80
N GLN A 447 9.08 22.07 43.09
CA GLN A 447 9.42 20.80 42.45
C GLN A 447 8.36 19.73 42.74
N GLU A 448 7.93 19.56 43.98
CA GLU A 448 6.91 18.56 44.30
C GLU A 448 5.55 18.96 43.71
N SER A 449 5.19 20.24 43.74
CA SER A 449 3.99 20.77 43.07
C SER A 449 3.97 20.46 41.57
N ILE A 450 5.08 20.68 40.85
CA ILE A 450 5.18 20.35 39.43
C ILE A 450 5.12 18.82 39.23
N LYS A 451 5.86 18.03 40.02
CA LYS A 451 5.84 16.55 39.93
C LYS A 451 4.44 15.98 40.12
N ILE A 452 3.62 16.55 41.02
CA ILE A 452 2.22 16.17 41.20
C ILE A 452 1.41 16.40 39.92
N VAL A 453 1.57 17.54 39.24
CA VAL A 453 0.91 17.83 37.96
C VAL A 453 1.35 16.83 36.87
N LEU A 454 2.65 16.55 36.76
CA LEU A 454 3.19 15.62 35.75
C LEU A 454 2.76 14.16 35.97
N VAL A 455 2.74 13.69 37.22
CA VAL A 455 2.19 12.37 37.58
C VAL A 455 0.68 12.33 37.33
N THR A 456 -0.04 13.41 37.60
CA THR A 456 -1.48 13.52 37.34
C THR A 456 -1.78 13.47 35.84
N TRP A 457 -0.93 14.06 34.99
CA TRP A 457 -1.00 13.91 33.53
C TRP A 457 -0.92 12.43 33.12
N TYR A 458 0.10 11.70 33.59
CA TYR A 458 0.24 10.27 33.27
C TYR A 458 -0.94 9.44 33.79
N LYS A 459 -1.44 9.71 35.00
CA LYS A 459 -2.61 9.00 35.56
C LYS A 459 -3.88 9.25 34.74
N ASN A 460 -4.10 10.47 34.24
CA ASN A 460 -5.22 10.77 33.35
C ASN A 460 -5.08 10.07 31.99
N ALA A 461 -3.86 10.01 31.44
CA ALA A 461 -3.58 9.28 30.21
C ALA A 461 -3.82 7.77 30.37
N LEU A 462 -3.23 7.16 31.41
CA LEU A 462 -3.38 5.73 31.71
C LEU A 462 -4.85 5.37 31.96
N LYS A 463 -5.58 6.18 32.74
CA LYS A 463 -7.00 5.95 32.98
C LYS A 463 -7.81 5.95 31.67
N TYR A 464 -7.60 6.95 30.80
CA TYR A 464 -8.32 6.99 29.53
C TYR A 464 -7.97 5.79 28.64
N LEU A 465 -6.71 5.35 28.63
CA LEU A 465 -6.28 4.17 27.89
C LEU A 465 -6.96 2.89 28.41
N ASP A 466 -7.02 2.71 29.73
CA ASP A 466 -7.66 1.55 30.38
C ASP A 466 -9.20 1.56 30.25
N ASP A 467 -9.83 2.74 30.30
CA ASP A 467 -11.28 2.91 30.11
C ASP A 467 -11.71 2.65 28.64
N HIS A 468 -10.79 2.76 27.66
CA HIS A 468 -11.10 2.71 26.22
C HIS A 468 -10.40 1.59 25.42
N PHE A 469 -9.52 0.78 26.02
CA PHE A 469 -8.92 -0.40 25.40
C PHE A 469 -8.98 -1.62 26.33
N ASN A 470 -9.50 -2.75 25.83
CA ASN A 470 -9.55 -3.97 26.62
C ASN A 470 -8.19 -4.69 26.63
N PHE A 471 -7.48 -4.63 27.76
CA PHE A 471 -6.22 -5.35 27.97
C PHE A 471 -6.38 -6.80 28.44
N SER A 472 -7.58 -7.37 28.46
CA SER A 472 -7.79 -8.78 28.79
C SER A 472 -7.44 -9.74 27.64
N GLU A 473 -7.11 -10.98 28.00
CA GLU A 473 -6.89 -12.12 27.10
C GLU A 473 -8.14 -12.52 26.28
N ASP A 474 -9.30 -11.94 26.60
CA ASP A 474 -10.54 -12.09 25.83
C ASP A 474 -10.70 -11.06 24.72
N ASN A 475 -9.75 -10.13 24.57
CA ASN A 475 -9.68 -9.28 23.39
C ASN A 475 -9.37 -10.11 22.13
N ASN A 476 -10.13 -9.89 21.06
CA ASN A 476 -9.88 -10.50 19.75
C ASN A 476 -8.46 -10.19 19.22
N LEU A 477 -7.92 -9.02 19.51
CA LEU A 477 -6.54 -8.65 19.14
C LEU A 477 -5.49 -9.43 19.93
N ALA A 478 -5.75 -9.72 21.22
CA ALA A 478 -4.86 -10.56 22.05
C ALA A 478 -4.79 -11.99 21.49
N THR A 479 -5.95 -12.50 21.05
CA THR A 479 -6.08 -13.83 20.43
C THR A 479 -5.22 -13.98 19.17
N MET A 480 -5.04 -12.90 18.39
CA MET A 480 -4.26 -12.92 17.16
C MET A 480 -2.74 -12.74 17.37
N ARG A 481 -2.29 -12.35 18.58
CA ARG A 481 -0.92 -11.86 18.83
C ARG A 481 0.21 -12.84 18.48
N MET A 482 -0.07 -14.14 18.40
CA MET A 482 0.92 -15.14 17.99
C MET A 482 1.45 -14.89 16.56
N PHE A 483 0.64 -14.29 15.69
CA PHE A 483 1.06 -13.89 14.34
C PHE A 483 2.03 -12.71 14.33
N ALA A 484 2.25 -12.01 15.46
CA ALA A 484 3.30 -11.00 15.61
C ALA A 484 4.70 -11.58 15.85
N LEU A 485 4.86 -12.92 15.95
CA LEU A 485 6.15 -13.63 16.00
C LEU A 485 7.15 -13.08 17.04
N GLU A 486 6.65 -12.63 18.19
CA GLU A 486 7.48 -12.21 19.35
C GLU A 486 7.83 -13.40 20.26
N ASN A 487 6.91 -14.35 20.35
CA ASN A 487 6.97 -15.55 21.19
C ASN A 487 6.85 -16.82 20.31
N THR A 488 7.22 -17.97 20.87
CA THR A 488 7.17 -19.28 20.20
C THR A 488 5.78 -19.56 19.62
N PHE A 489 5.74 -19.96 18.35
CA PHE A 489 4.48 -20.22 17.65
C PHE A 489 4.01 -21.66 17.96
N ILE A 490 2.97 -21.81 18.78
CA ILE A 490 2.49 -23.12 19.26
C ILE A 490 1.08 -23.45 18.77
N TYR A 491 0.83 -24.72 18.44
CA TYR A 491 -0.44 -25.17 17.88
C TYR A 491 -1.65 -24.94 18.79
N LYS A 492 -1.46 -25.02 20.12
CA LYS A 492 -2.53 -24.75 21.10
C LYS A 492 -3.13 -23.36 20.90
N ASP A 493 -2.27 -22.35 20.77
CA ASP A 493 -2.69 -20.96 20.57
C ASP A 493 -3.33 -20.78 19.19
N LEU A 494 -2.87 -21.53 18.18
CA LEU A 494 -3.44 -21.51 16.83
C LEU A 494 -4.86 -22.08 16.80
N SER A 495 -5.10 -23.21 17.49
CA SER A 495 -6.45 -23.78 17.65
C SER A 495 -7.37 -22.81 18.39
N MET A 496 -6.92 -22.27 19.53
CA MET A 496 -7.67 -21.27 20.29
C MET A 496 -7.99 -20.01 19.47
N CYS A 497 -7.09 -19.59 18.59
CA CYS A 497 -7.32 -18.50 17.66
C CYS A 497 -8.42 -18.85 16.64
N CYS A 498 -8.36 -20.04 16.03
CA CYS A 498 -9.40 -20.51 15.10
C CYS A 498 -10.77 -20.63 15.77
N GLU A 499 -10.82 -21.10 17.01
CA GLU A 499 -12.04 -21.23 17.81
C GLU A 499 -12.63 -19.86 18.17
N LYS A 500 -11.85 -18.95 18.78
CA LYS A 500 -12.30 -17.61 19.18
C LYS A 500 -12.74 -16.76 17.98
N LEU A 501 -12.10 -16.94 16.81
CA LEU A 501 -12.47 -16.26 15.56
C LEU A 501 -13.56 -16.98 14.75
N SER A 502 -14.12 -18.09 15.27
CA SER A 502 -15.14 -18.91 14.61
C SER A 502 -14.76 -19.42 13.21
N LEU A 503 -13.46 -19.61 12.96
CA LEU A 503 -12.90 -20.05 11.67
C LEU A 503 -12.90 -21.57 11.50
N THR A 504 -13.08 -22.36 12.56
CA THR A 504 -12.99 -23.84 12.56
C THR A 504 -13.96 -24.55 11.59
N LYS A 505 -15.01 -23.87 11.11
CA LYS A 505 -15.95 -24.39 10.09
C LYS A 505 -15.56 -24.00 8.65
N LEU A 506 -14.54 -23.18 8.49
CA LEU A 506 -14.12 -22.56 7.22
C LEU A 506 -12.74 -23.00 6.77
N ILE A 507 -12.02 -23.76 7.60
CA ILE A 507 -10.71 -24.36 7.36
C ILE A 507 -10.73 -25.83 7.78
N ASP A 508 -9.84 -26.62 7.22
CA ASP A 508 -9.57 -27.98 7.67
C ASP A 508 -8.57 -27.93 8.84
N MET A 509 -9.00 -28.36 10.03
CA MET A 509 -8.19 -28.31 11.24
C MET A 509 -7.11 -29.41 11.29
N ASP A 510 -7.32 -30.54 10.63
CA ASP A 510 -6.35 -31.63 10.58
C ASP A 510 -5.23 -31.27 9.59
N GLU A 511 -5.58 -30.71 8.43
CA GLU A 511 -4.57 -30.17 7.50
C GLU A 511 -3.90 -28.90 8.05
N LEU A 512 -4.58 -28.06 8.84
CA LEU A 512 -3.94 -26.95 9.55
C LEU A 512 -2.83 -27.44 10.51
N TYR A 513 -3.02 -28.59 11.16
CA TYR A 513 -1.98 -29.19 11.99
C TYR A 513 -0.79 -29.69 11.16
N ASN A 514 -1.03 -30.27 9.98
CA ASN A 514 0.02 -30.66 9.03
C ASN A 514 0.79 -29.42 8.53
N GLU A 515 0.10 -28.37 8.13
CA GLU A 515 0.67 -27.08 7.74
C GLU A 515 1.54 -26.50 8.86
N PHE A 516 1.01 -26.42 10.09
CA PHE A 516 1.76 -26.00 11.28
C PHE A 516 3.04 -26.81 11.48
N CYS A 517 2.96 -28.15 11.42
CA CYS A 517 4.12 -29.02 11.57
C CYS A 517 5.18 -28.75 10.50
N SER A 518 4.77 -28.48 9.25
CA SER A 518 5.69 -28.21 8.15
C SER A 518 6.48 -26.89 8.27
N ILE A 519 5.90 -25.88 8.93
CA ILE A 519 6.51 -24.54 9.04
C ILE A 519 7.15 -24.25 10.40
N LYS A 520 6.86 -25.05 11.43
CA LYS A 520 7.25 -24.76 12.82
C LYS A 520 8.73 -24.42 12.98
N GLU A 521 9.63 -25.28 12.48
CA GLU A 521 11.08 -25.06 12.60
C GLU A 521 11.56 -23.79 11.85
N THR A 522 10.87 -23.43 10.77
CA THR A 522 11.13 -22.19 10.03
C THR A 522 10.68 -20.96 10.83
N LEU A 523 9.51 -21.01 11.47
CA LEU A 523 9.02 -19.94 12.34
C LEU A 523 9.88 -19.79 13.59
N ASP A 524 10.30 -20.89 14.23
CA ASP A 524 11.17 -20.86 15.42
C ASP A 524 12.52 -20.18 15.10
N LYS A 525 13.15 -20.50 13.95
CA LYS A 525 14.37 -19.81 13.46
C LYS A 525 14.13 -18.32 13.20
N ILE A 526 13.04 -17.98 12.52
CA ILE A 526 12.66 -16.58 12.28
C ILE A 526 12.48 -15.82 13.60
N ILE A 527 11.85 -16.41 14.61
CA ILE A 527 11.65 -15.78 15.93
C ILE A 527 13.00 -15.58 16.64
N GLU A 528 13.93 -16.53 16.53
CA GLU A 528 15.28 -16.42 17.11
C GLU A 528 16.13 -15.34 16.41
N GLU A 529 16.21 -15.35 15.08
CA GLU A 529 16.89 -14.33 14.28
C GLU A 529 16.36 -12.92 14.59
N ARG A 530 15.03 -12.79 14.73
CA ARG A 530 14.37 -11.54 15.11
C ARG A 530 14.72 -11.06 16.53
N LYS A 531 15.13 -11.94 17.45
CA LYS A 531 15.59 -11.57 18.80
C LYS A 531 17.05 -11.15 18.81
N GLN A 532 17.88 -11.75 17.96
CA GLN A 532 19.31 -11.43 17.83
C GLN A 532 19.56 -10.16 16.98
N THR A 533 18.66 -9.82 16.05
CA THR A 533 18.80 -8.65 15.17
C THR A 533 18.60 -7.34 15.94
N HIS A 534 19.69 -6.64 16.26
CA HIS A 534 19.67 -5.34 16.94
C HIS A 534 19.39 -4.14 16.02
N SER A 535 19.57 -4.28 14.69
CA SER A 535 19.33 -3.23 13.71
C SER A 535 17.88 -3.25 13.20
N SER A 536 17.14 -2.15 13.41
CA SER A 536 15.76 -2.02 12.92
C SER A 536 15.66 -1.92 11.39
N ASN A 537 16.74 -1.55 10.69
CA ASN A 537 16.76 -1.40 9.23
C ASN A 537 17.01 -2.73 8.49
N GLU A 538 17.49 -3.76 9.18
CA GLU A 538 17.77 -5.09 8.60
C GLU A 538 16.63 -6.09 8.88
N LYS A 539 15.76 -5.77 9.82
CA LYS A 539 14.68 -6.64 10.28
C LYS A 539 13.42 -6.46 9.42
N LYS A 540 13.11 -7.46 8.57
CA LYS A 540 11.83 -7.57 7.84
C LYS A 540 10.64 -7.30 8.79
N THR A 541 9.62 -6.59 8.33
CA THR A 541 8.36 -6.43 9.06
C THR A 541 7.63 -7.77 9.20
N ILE A 542 6.73 -7.89 10.18
CA ILE A 542 5.91 -9.10 10.34
C ILE A 542 5.10 -9.40 9.08
N TYR A 543 4.54 -8.36 8.46
CA TYR A 543 3.88 -8.46 7.18
C TYR A 543 4.78 -9.04 6.08
N GLU A 544 6.00 -8.52 5.89
CA GLU A 544 6.93 -9.02 4.87
C GLU A 544 7.33 -10.47 5.12
N THR A 545 7.59 -10.85 6.37
CA THR A 545 7.89 -12.22 6.77
C THR A 545 6.77 -13.18 6.35
N TRP A 546 5.52 -12.90 6.71
CA TRP A 546 4.39 -13.75 6.32
C TRP A 546 4.13 -13.72 4.81
N HIS A 547 4.23 -12.56 4.16
CA HIS A 547 4.01 -12.42 2.72
C HIS A 547 5.05 -13.16 1.88
N GLU A 548 6.28 -13.30 2.37
CA GLU A 548 7.32 -14.16 1.76
C GLU A 548 7.01 -15.64 1.95
N LEU A 549 6.62 -16.07 3.17
CA LEU A 549 6.20 -17.44 3.43
C LEU A 549 5.04 -17.87 2.51
N PHE A 550 3.98 -17.06 2.41
CA PHE A 550 2.81 -17.38 1.57
C PHE A 550 3.07 -17.31 0.06
N ARG A 551 4.20 -16.75 -0.41
CA ARG A 551 4.62 -16.81 -1.82
C ARG A 551 5.49 -18.03 -2.15
N HIS A 552 5.98 -18.76 -1.14
CA HIS A 552 6.87 -19.90 -1.32
C HIS A 552 6.31 -21.22 -0.76
N LEU A 553 5.34 -21.16 0.14
CA LEU A 553 4.74 -22.32 0.81
C LEU A 553 3.25 -22.44 0.47
N ASN A 554 2.81 -23.66 0.14
CA ASN A 554 1.40 -23.98 -0.05
C ASN A 554 0.76 -24.39 1.29
N ILE A 555 0.32 -23.39 2.05
CA ILE A 555 -0.28 -23.53 3.39
C ILE A 555 -1.66 -22.84 3.41
N PRO A 556 -2.67 -23.39 2.71
CA PRO A 556 -3.94 -22.71 2.43
C PRO A 556 -4.80 -22.45 3.67
N ASN A 557 -4.79 -23.31 4.69
CA ASN A 557 -5.59 -23.10 5.90
C ASN A 557 -5.00 -21.97 6.75
N LEU A 558 -3.67 -21.94 6.93
CA LEU A 558 -3.00 -20.85 7.63
C LEU A 558 -3.08 -19.53 6.84
N LEU A 559 -3.01 -19.58 5.51
CA LEU A 559 -3.25 -18.43 4.63
C LEU A 559 -4.65 -17.84 4.86
N LYS A 560 -5.67 -18.68 5.00
CA LYS A 560 -7.05 -18.23 5.23
C LYS A 560 -7.24 -17.56 6.60
N ILE A 561 -6.57 -18.07 7.65
CA ILE A 561 -6.50 -17.39 8.96
C ILE A 561 -5.78 -16.04 8.83
N PHE A 562 -4.63 -16.01 8.13
CA PHE A 562 -3.87 -14.78 7.93
C PHE A 562 -4.66 -13.73 7.12
N GLN A 563 -5.39 -14.14 6.09
CA GLN A 563 -6.31 -13.26 5.34
C GLN A 563 -7.36 -12.62 6.25
N PHE A 564 -7.95 -13.40 7.17
CA PHE A 564 -8.87 -12.87 8.17
C PHE A 564 -8.18 -11.81 9.04
N ILE A 565 -7.02 -12.13 9.64
CA ILE A 565 -6.28 -11.21 10.52
C ILE A 565 -5.87 -9.91 9.79
N VAL A 566 -5.29 -10.01 8.60
CA VAL A 566 -4.72 -8.89 7.85
C VAL A 566 -5.79 -7.96 7.26
N SER A 567 -6.96 -8.51 6.94
CA SER A 567 -8.09 -7.71 6.45
C SER A 567 -8.60 -6.71 7.50
N ILE A 568 -8.36 -6.95 8.80
CA ILE A 568 -8.75 -6.06 9.91
C ILE A 568 -7.81 -4.83 9.95
N PRO A 569 -8.31 -3.59 9.78
CA PRO A 569 -7.50 -2.38 9.88
C PRO A 569 -7.13 -2.06 11.33
N CYS A 570 -5.94 -1.48 11.53
CA CYS A 570 -5.50 -0.98 12.85
C CYS A 570 -5.99 0.45 13.15
N SER A 571 -6.42 1.18 12.10
CA SER A 571 -6.85 2.57 12.18
C SER A 571 -7.80 2.92 11.02
N ASN A 572 -8.52 4.03 11.18
CA ASN A 572 -9.39 4.66 10.20
C ASN A 572 -8.62 5.11 8.93
N ALA A 573 -7.31 5.35 9.01
CA ALA A 573 -6.46 6.11 8.07
C ALA A 573 -6.66 5.90 6.55
N ALA A 574 -7.24 4.77 6.11
CA ALA A 574 -7.74 4.62 4.75
C ALA A 574 -8.86 5.61 4.38
N ALA A 575 -9.85 5.85 5.25
CA ALA A 575 -10.93 6.81 5.03
C ALA A 575 -10.42 8.26 5.10
N GLU A 576 -9.57 8.60 6.08
CA GLU A 576 -8.87 9.90 6.11
C GLU A 576 -8.07 10.17 4.81
N ARG A 577 -7.40 9.15 4.26
CA ARG A 577 -6.72 9.28 2.95
C ARG A 577 -7.70 9.47 1.80
N ALA A 578 -8.84 8.78 1.78
CA ALA A 578 -9.87 9.01 0.76
C ALA A 578 -10.42 10.45 0.83
N PHE A 579 -10.65 11.00 2.03
CA PHE A 579 -11.04 12.41 2.19
C PHE A 579 -9.94 13.39 1.79
N SER A 580 -8.67 13.09 2.10
CA SER A 580 -7.53 13.88 1.66
C SER A 580 -7.41 13.89 0.13
N LEU A 581 -7.58 12.74 -0.52
CA LEU A 581 -7.63 12.63 -1.98
C LEU A 581 -8.84 13.36 -2.57
N CYS A 582 -10.01 13.31 -1.92
CA CYS A 582 -11.20 14.07 -2.30
C CYS A 582 -10.91 15.58 -2.34
N GLY A 583 -10.29 16.13 -1.29
CA GLY A 583 -9.90 17.54 -1.25
C GLY A 583 -8.86 17.94 -2.32
N ASN A 584 -8.03 17.01 -2.78
CA ASN A 584 -7.08 17.24 -3.88
C ASN A 584 -7.72 17.11 -5.28
N ALA A 585 -8.77 16.29 -5.40
CA ALA A 585 -9.56 16.16 -6.62
C ALA A 585 -10.49 17.37 -6.81
N TRP A 586 -11.15 17.78 -5.74
CA TRP A 586 -12.20 18.80 -5.71
C TRP A 586 -11.63 20.17 -5.29
N THR A 587 -10.91 20.82 -6.21
CA THR A 587 -10.22 22.11 -5.99
C THR A 587 -10.77 23.21 -6.90
N ASP A 588 -10.50 24.48 -6.57
CA ASP A 588 -11.05 25.62 -7.32
C ASP A 588 -10.68 25.63 -8.82
N SER A 589 -9.49 25.16 -9.18
CA SER A 589 -9.04 25.04 -10.57
C SER A 589 -9.65 23.85 -11.31
N ARG A 590 -10.23 22.90 -10.56
CA ARG A 590 -10.95 21.71 -11.05
C ARG A 590 -12.46 21.81 -10.78
N ASN A 591 -12.96 23.00 -10.44
CA ASN A 591 -14.34 23.23 -10.04
C ASN A 591 -15.38 22.68 -11.03
N ARG A 592 -16.56 22.33 -10.49
CA ARG A 592 -17.74 21.74 -11.16
C ARG A 592 -17.72 20.22 -11.36
N LEU A 593 -16.91 19.48 -10.60
CA LEU A 593 -17.12 18.03 -10.47
C LEU A 593 -18.36 17.74 -9.60
N SER A 594 -19.14 16.73 -9.96
CA SER A 594 -20.19 16.17 -9.11
C SER A 594 -19.62 15.15 -8.13
N VAL A 595 -20.37 14.77 -7.09
CA VAL A 595 -19.96 13.71 -6.14
C VAL A 595 -19.63 12.41 -6.88
N GLU A 596 -20.47 11.99 -7.84
CA GLU A 596 -20.21 10.80 -8.65
C GLU A 596 -18.95 10.93 -9.53
N HIS A 597 -18.58 12.15 -9.96
CA HIS A 597 -17.34 12.35 -10.73
C HIS A 597 -16.13 12.21 -9.82
N VAL A 598 -16.17 12.84 -8.64
CA VAL A 598 -15.10 12.73 -7.63
C VAL A 598 -14.96 11.27 -7.18
N LYS A 599 -16.06 10.57 -6.91
CA LYS A 599 -16.08 9.12 -6.65
C LYS A 599 -15.36 8.32 -7.74
N ALA A 600 -15.69 8.53 -9.01
CA ALA A 600 -15.08 7.80 -10.11
C ALA A 600 -13.57 8.09 -10.21
N GLU A 601 -13.13 9.33 -10.01
CA GLU A 601 -11.70 9.66 -9.92
C GLU A 601 -11.01 8.99 -8.73
N LEU A 602 -11.64 8.97 -7.56
CA LEU A 602 -11.10 8.37 -6.35
C LEU A 602 -10.99 6.84 -6.47
N GLN A 603 -12.00 6.18 -7.05
CA GLN A 603 -11.95 4.75 -7.35
C GLN A 603 -10.74 4.44 -8.24
N VAL A 604 -10.58 5.15 -9.36
CA VAL A 604 -9.42 4.98 -10.26
C VAL A 604 -8.09 5.22 -9.54
N LYS A 605 -7.99 6.28 -8.73
CA LYS A 605 -6.75 6.70 -8.05
C LYS A 605 -6.35 5.82 -6.85
N ILE A 606 -7.31 5.23 -6.15
CA ILE A 606 -7.07 4.37 -4.97
C ILE A 606 -6.88 2.91 -5.38
N ASN A 607 -7.66 2.44 -6.36
CA ASN A 607 -7.73 1.02 -6.71
C ASN A 607 -6.61 0.60 -7.67
N PHE A 608 -6.20 1.46 -8.60
CA PHE A 608 -5.04 1.20 -9.45
C PHE A 608 -3.77 1.77 -8.80
N GLN A 609 -2.94 0.89 -8.24
CA GLN A 609 -1.69 1.25 -7.53
C GLN A 609 -0.45 1.11 -8.42
N TYR A 610 -0.55 1.57 -9.67
CA TYR A 610 0.53 1.52 -10.65
C TYR A 610 1.22 2.89 -10.76
N ASN A 611 2.52 2.93 -11.05
CA ASN A 611 3.09 4.15 -11.63
C ASN A 611 2.58 4.30 -13.08
N CYS A 612 2.66 5.50 -13.65
CA CYS A 612 2.05 5.79 -14.95
C CYS A 612 2.60 4.92 -16.10
N LYS A 613 3.85 4.43 -16.00
CA LYS A 613 4.45 3.53 -16.99
C LYS A 613 3.89 2.11 -16.85
N ASP A 614 3.87 1.57 -15.63
CA ASP A 614 3.36 0.22 -15.38
C ASP A 614 1.85 0.14 -15.64
N PHE A 615 1.12 1.25 -15.50
CA PHE A 615 -0.28 1.35 -15.89
C PHE A 615 -0.47 1.19 -17.42
N TYR A 616 0.39 1.79 -18.25
CA TYR A 616 0.35 1.61 -19.70
C TYR A 616 0.58 0.14 -20.08
N ASP A 617 1.56 -0.51 -19.44
CA ASP A 617 1.84 -1.93 -19.62
C ASP A 617 0.67 -2.83 -19.17
N TYR A 618 -0.02 -2.46 -18.08
CA TYR A 618 -1.26 -3.11 -17.62
C TYR A 618 -2.38 -2.96 -18.65
N VAL A 619 -2.65 -1.74 -19.15
CA VAL A 619 -3.70 -1.48 -20.14
C VAL A 619 -3.44 -2.22 -21.46
N ILE A 620 -2.19 -2.25 -21.95
CA ILE A 620 -1.82 -3.00 -23.15
C ILE A 620 -2.07 -4.51 -23.00
N LYS A 621 -1.86 -5.07 -21.81
CA LYS A 621 -2.09 -6.49 -21.52
C LYS A 621 -3.57 -6.78 -21.26
N ASN A 622 -4.33 -5.80 -20.76
CA ASN A 622 -5.74 -5.93 -20.43
C ASN A 622 -6.66 -5.77 -21.65
N LYS A 623 -6.95 -6.89 -22.30
CA LYS A 623 -7.89 -6.97 -23.45
C LYS A 623 -9.35 -6.65 -23.11
N LYS A 624 -9.77 -6.56 -21.84
CA LYS A 624 -11.10 -6.01 -21.49
C LYS A 624 -11.09 -4.49 -21.76
N LEU A 625 -10.15 -3.77 -21.14
CA LEU A 625 -10.02 -2.31 -21.26
C LEU A 625 -9.86 -1.83 -22.71
N LEU A 626 -9.02 -2.50 -23.52
CA LEU A 626 -8.81 -2.17 -24.93
C LEU A 626 -10.05 -2.36 -25.84
N LYS A 627 -11.10 -3.02 -25.35
CA LYS A 627 -12.38 -3.17 -26.07
C LYS A 627 -13.42 -2.14 -25.66
N CYS A 628 -13.39 -1.64 -24.43
CA CYS A 628 -14.41 -0.73 -23.90
C CYS A 628 -14.47 0.64 -24.60
N ASP A 629 -13.37 1.17 -25.15
CA ASP A 629 -13.41 2.42 -25.94
C ASP A 629 -14.08 2.25 -27.33
N LYS A 630 -14.27 1.01 -27.81
CA LYS A 630 -14.93 0.75 -29.10
C LYS A 630 -16.46 0.83 -29.02
N SER A 631 -17.02 0.72 -27.82
CA SER A 631 -18.46 0.86 -27.55
C SER A 631 -18.81 2.27 -27.08
N GLN A 632 -18.66 3.27 -27.96
CA GLN A 632 -19.19 4.62 -27.73
C GLN A 632 -20.72 4.66 -27.96
N GLU A 633 -21.48 3.96 -27.10
CA GLU A 633 -22.89 4.30 -26.93
C GLU A 633 -23.02 5.56 -26.07
N LYS A 634 -23.73 6.56 -26.62
CA LYS A 634 -23.87 7.89 -26.03
C LYS A 634 -24.76 7.83 -24.79
N VAL A 635 -24.17 7.65 -23.61
CA VAL A 635 -24.87 7.97 -22.36
C VAL A 635 -25.02 9.49 -22.29
N LEU A 636 -26.25 9.95 -22.48
CA LEU A 636 -26.64 11.35 -22.36
C LEU A 636 -26.45 11.82 -20.91
N PHE A 637 -25.75 12.93 -20.73
CA PHE A 637 -25.85 13.70 -19.49
C PHE A 637 -27.29 14.20 -19.35
N GLN A 638 -28.08 13.59 -18.47
CA GLN A 638 -29.23 14.29 -17.88
C GLN A 638 -28.69 15.33 -16.90
N LYS A 639 -29.34 16.49 -16.89
CA LYS A 639 -28.95 17.70 -16.14
C LYS A 639 -29.27 17.57 -14.65
#